data_AF-A0A3P6U3Y4-F1
#
_entry.id   AF-A0A3P6U3Y4-F1
#
_cell.length_a   1.000
_cell.length_b   1.000
_cell.length_c   1.000
_cell.angle_alpha   90.00
_cell.angle_beta   90.00
_cell.angle_gamma   90.00
#
_symmetry.space_group_name_H-M   'P 1'
#
loop_
_entity.id
_entity.type
_entity.pdbx_description
1 polymer ?
#
loop_
_entity_poly.entity_id
_entity_poly.type
_entity_poly.pdbx_seq_one_letter_code
_entity_poly.pdbx_strand_id
1 'polypeptide(L)'
;MNQYLYSQVIRSNHFTTAGAVQLQYDIAQCLRAVVLTYTERAEEYIGECLDACKLLTLPMGVAELLKEELKQSLTPGSQASSTLMPLIELGISRLSPDEVYEILLLRL
;
A
#
# COMPACT_ATOMS: atom_id res chain seq x y z
N MET A 1 -10.76 4.12 -12.52
CA MET A 1 -9.70 5.07 -12.13
C MET A 1 -8.71 4.44 -11.16
N ASN A 2 -9.17 4.02 -9.97
CA ASN A 2 -8.34 3.33 -8.96
C ASN A 2 -7.39 2.28 -9.52
N GLN A 3 -7.95 1.27 -10.19
CA GLN A 3 -7.19 0.16 -10.76
C GLN A 3 -6.14 0.62 -11.77
N TYR A 4 -6.42 1.67 -12.55
CA TYR A 4 -5.44 2.21 -13.49
C TYR A 4 -4.27 2.85 -12.74
N LEU A 5 -4.53 3.72 -11.76
CA LEU A 5 -3.47 4.35 -10.95
C LEU A 5 -2.67 3.29 -10.18
N TYR A 6 -3.36 2.37 -9.51
CA TYR A 6 -2.72 1.30 -8.76
C TYR A 6 -1.84 0.41 -9.65
N SER A 7 -2.35 -0.09 -10.79
CA SER A 7 -1.57 -1.00 -11.64
C SER A 7 -0.52 -0.28 -12.50
N GLN A 8 -0.89 0.81 -13.16
CA GLN A 8 -0.05 1.44 -14.19
C GLN A 8 0.88 2.54 -13.64
N VAL A 9 0.54 3.12 -12.49
CA VAL A 9 1.39 4.14 -11.85
C VAL A 9 2.14 3.52 -10.68
N ILE A 10 1.43 2.93 -9.72
CA ILE A 10 2.07 2.44 -8.50
C ILE A 10 2.87 1.17 -8.77
N ARG A 11 2.22 0.08 -9.22
CA ARG A 11 2.89 -1.24 -9.41
C ARG A 11 3.93 -1.28 -10.54
N SER A 12 4.01 -0.23 -11.35
CA SER A 12 4.93 -0.17 -12.50
C SER A 12 6.16 0.72 -12.27
N ASN A 13 6.33 1.30 -11.07
CA ASN A 13 7.41 2.22 -10.77
C ASN A 13 8.08 1.90 -9.43
N HIS A 14 9.35 2.30 -9.30
CA HIS A 14 10.05 2.31 -8.02
C HIS A 14 10.06 3.73 -7.43
N PHE A 15 10.00 3.82 -6.11
CA PHE A 15 9.84 5.09 -5.41
C PHE A 15 10.96 5.32 -4.41
N THR A 16 11.58 6.49 -4.51
CA THR A 16 12.37 7.04 -3.40
C THR A 16 11.43 7.46 -2.27
N THR A 17 11.96 7.68 -1.07
CA THR A 17 11.16 8.20 0.05
C THR A 17 10.45 9.52 -0.31
N ALA A 18 11.15 10.45 -0.96
CA ALA A 18 10.55 11.72 -1.39
C ALA A 18 9.46 11.51 -2.45
N GLY A 19 9.69 10.62 -3.43
CA GLY A 19 8.70 10.30 -4.45
C GLY A 19 7.45 9.63 -3.89
N ALA A 20 7.60 8.73 -2.92
CA ALA A 20 6.48 8.09 -2.22
C ALA A 20 5.65 9.09 -1.43
N VAL A 21 6.29 10.03 -0.73
CA VAL A 21 5.59 11.10 0.01
C VAL A 21 4.84 12.03 -0.93
N GLN A 22 5.45 12.40 -2.07
CA GLN A 22 4.77 13.21 -3.08
C GLN A 22 3.54 12.49 -3.67
N LEU A 23 3.70 11.21 -4.05
CA LEU A 23 2.59 10.40 -4.54
C LEU A 23 1.46 10.30 -3.50
N GLN A 24 1.80 10.09 -2.23
CA GLN A 24 0.81 10.06 -1.15
C GLN A 24 0.04 11.38 -1.05
N TYR A 25 0.72 12.52 -1.17
CA TYR A 25 0.07 13.83 -1.17
C TYR A 25 -0.90 13.96 -2.37
N ASP A 26 -0.42 13.63 -3.57
CA ASP A 26 -1.20 13.74 -4.81
C ASP A 26 -2.47 12.86 -4.76
N ILE A 27 -2.38 11.65 -4.21
CA ILE A 27 -3.53 10.75 -4.08
C ILE A 27 -4.44 11.13 -2.92
N ALA A 28 -3.90 11.26 -1.71
CA ALA A 28 -4.69 11.41 -0.49
C ALA A 28 -5.26 12.82 -0.30
N GLN A 29 -4.64 13.84 -0.90
CA GLN A 29 -5.11 15.23 -0.82
C GLN A 29 -5.72 15.67 -2.15
N CYS A 30 -4.94 15.72 -3.22
CA CYS A 30 -5.39 16.34 -4.47
C CYS A 30 -6.47 15.50 -5.16
N LEU A 31 -6.20 14.22 -5.43
CA LEU A 31 -7.16 13.35 -6.09
C LEU A 31 -8.38 13.10 -5.21
N ARG A 32 -8.20 12.85 -3.91
CA ARG A 32 -9.32 12.69 -2.99
C ARG A 32 -10.24 13.90 -3.00
N ALA A 33 -9.71 15.13 -3.00
CA ALA A 33 -10.53 16.36 -3.07
C ALA A 33 -11.35 16.41 -4.37
N VAL A 34 -10.78 16.02 -5.50
CA VAL A 34 -11.51 15.92 -6.78
C VAL A 34 -12.61 14.86 -6.71
N VAL A 35 -12.33 13.67 -6.17
CA VAL A 35 -13.34 12.61 -6.07
C VAL A 35 -14.50 13.03 -5.17
N LEU A 36 -14.21 13.77 -4.08
CA LEU A 36 -15.21 14.27 -3.15
C LEU A 36 -16.20 15.25 -3.78
N THR A 37 -15.89 15.87 -4.93
CA THR A 37 -16.88 16.69 -5.65
C THR A 37 -17.96 15.87 -6.35
N TYR A 38 -17.77 14.55 -6.48
CA TYR A 38 -18.69 13.63 -7.16
C TYR A 38 -19.33 12.60 -6.22
N THR A 39 -18.70 12.29 -5.10
CA THR A 39 -19.19 11.28 -4.15
C THR A 39 -18.63 11.51 -2.74
N GLU A 40 -19.43 11.22 -1.72
CA GLU A 40 -18.98 11.24 -0.33
C GLU A 40 -18.15 10.01 0.05
N ARG A 41 -18.12 8.97 -0.80
CA ARG A 41 -17.45 7.68 -0.55
C ARG A 41 -16.09 7.60 -1.24
N ALA A 42 -15.30 8.68 -1.21
CA ALA A 42 -14.07 8.80 -2.01
C ALA A 42 -13.09 7.63 -1.79
N GLU A 43 -12.96 7.16 -0.55
CA GLU A 43 -12.09 6.07 -0.12
C GLU A 43 -12.38 4.74 -0.83
N GLU A 44 -13.61 4.52 -1.30
CA GLU A 44 -13.97 3.33 -2.10
C GLU A 44 -13.45 3.40 -3.53
N TYR A 45 -13.18 4.61 -4.03
CA TYR A 45 -12.71 4.84 -5.39
C TYR A 45 -11.19 4.99 -5.49
N ILE A 46 -10.47 5.04 -4.37
CA ILE A 46 -9.01 5.16 -4.33
C ILE A 46 -8.35 4.26 -3.26
N GLY A 47 -9.09 3.28 -2.71
CA GLY A 47 -8.68 2.51 -1.53
C GLY A 47 -7.34 1.79 -1.69
N GLU A 48 -7.16 1.01 -2.75
CA GLU A 48 -5.91 0.31 -3.07
C GLU A 48 -4.74 1.28 -3.24
N CYS A 49 -4.98 2.45 -3.84
CA CYS A 49 -3.97 3.49 -3.96
C CYS A 49 -3.58 4.07 -2.59
N LEU A 50 -4.54 4.27 -1.69
CA LEU A 50 -4.27 4.77 -0.33
C LEU A 50 -3.45 3.77 0.48
N ASP A 51 -3.83 2.49 0.45
CA ASP A 51 -3.10 1.42 1.14
C ASP A 51 -1.68 1.27 0.58
N ALA A 52 -1.52 1.31 -0.75
CA ALA A 52 -0.21 1.25 -1.37
C ALA A 52 0.66 2.47 -1.03
N CYS A 53 0.09 3.69 -1.01
CA CYS A 53 0.82 4.89 -0.58
C CYS A 53 1.25 4.79 0.88
N LYS A 54 0.42 4.22 1.75
CA LYS A 54 0.77 3.97 3.16
C LYS A 54 1.98 3.03 3.26
N LEU A 55 1.96 1.94 2.51
CA LEU A 55 3.08 0.99 2.44
C LEU A 55 4.37 1.61 1.91
N LEU A 56 4.30 2.43 0.86
CA LEU A 56 5.46 3.11 0.27
C LEU A 56 6.07 4.17 1.20
N THR A 57 5.29 4.70 2.15
CA THR A 57 5.71 5.75 3.08
C THR A 57 6.01 5.27 4.51
N LEU A 58 5.88 3.97 4.79
CA LEU A 58 6.26 3.41 6.10
C LEU A 58 7.72 3.75 6.46
N PRO A 59 8.05 3.90 7.75
CA PRO A 59 9.44 3.94 8.20
C PRO A 59 10.21 2.71 7.72
N MET A 60 11.48 2.87 7.33
CA MET A 60 12.28 1.78 6.74
C MET A 60 12.30 0.53 7.62
N GLY A 61 12.52 0.68 8.93
CA GLY A 61 12.52 -0.46 9.86
C GLY A 61 11.18 -1.19 9.92
N VAL A 62 10.05 -0.48 9.87
CA VAL A 62 8.71 -1.09 9.86
C VAL A 62 8.48 -1.84 8.55
N ALA A 63 8.91 -1.26 7.42
CA ALA A 63 8.79 -1.89 6.11
C ALA A 63 9.62 -3.18 6.02
N GLU A 64 10.85 -3.19 6.53
CA GLU A 64 11.70 -4.40 6.52
C GLU A 64 11.16 -5.50 7.44
N LEU A 65 10.72 -5.17 8.65
CA LEU A 65 10.06 -6.14 9.55
C LEU A 65 8.81 -6.74 8.90
N LEU A 66 7.99 -5.92 8.26
CA LEU A 66 6.80 -6.39 7.55
C LEU A 66 7.15 -7.30 6.37
N LYS A 67 8.21 -6.99 5.60
CA LYS A 67 8.71 -7.88 4.53
C LYS A 67 9.16 -9.24 5.08
N GLU A 68 9.87 -9.25 6.21
CA GLU A 68 10.34 -10.49 6.83
C GLU A 68 9.18 -11.36 7.32
N GLU A 69 8.20 -10.76 8.00
CA GLU A 69 6.98 -11.46 8.45
C GLU A 69 6.18 -12.02 7.27
N LEU A 70 6.00 -11.22 6.20
CA LEU A 70 5.32 -11.65 4.98
C LEU A 70 6.05 -12.82 4.33
N LYS A 71 7.38 -12.75 4.16
CA LYS A 71 8.19 -13.87 3.64
C LYS A 71 8.01 -15.15 4.45
N GLN A 72 8.01 -15.04 5.78
CA GLN A 72 7.83 -16.20 6.65
C GLN A 72 6.42 -16.77 6.53
N SER A 73 5.41 -15.95 6.31
CA SER A 73 4.03 -16.45 6.19
C SER A 73 3.66 -16.96 4.80
N LEU A 74 4.27 -16.42 3.73
CA LEU A 74 4.05 -16.82 2.35
C LEU A 74 4.86 -18.08 1.98
N THR A 75 5.79 -18.54 2.83
CA THR A 75 6.53 -19.79 2.60
C THR A 75 5.66 -21.01 2.91
N PRO A 76 5.50 -21.96 1.96
CA PRO A 76 4.71 -23.16 2.18
C PRO A 76 5.23 -23.99 3.35
N GLY A 77 4.35 -24.32 4.31
CA GLY A 77 4.69 -25.13 5.49
C GLY A 77 5.08 -24.33 6.74
N SER A 78 5.06 -23.00 6.67
CA SER A 78 5.24 -22.13 7.83
C SER A 78 3.99 -22.13 8.73
N GLN A 79 4.20 -22.21 10.05
CA GLN A 79 3.15 -22.08 11.07
C GLN A 79 2.96 -20.61 11.51
N ALA A 80 3.43 -19.65 10.71
CA ALA A 80 3.33 -18.23 11.03
C ALA A 80 1.89 -17.83 11.32
N SER A 81 1.67 -17.37 12.55
CA SER A 81 0.39 -16.87 13.06
C SER A 81 -0.05 -15.63 12.28
N SER A 82 -1.26 -15.68 11.72
CA SER A 82 -2.04 -14.59 11.10
C SER A 82 -1.24 -13.36 10.62
N THR A 83 -0.67 -13.46 9.42
CA THR A 83 -0.10 -12.35 8.62
C THR A 83 -0.98 -11.11 8.56
N LEU A 84 -2.29 -11.27 8.82
CA LEU A 84 -3.27 -10.21 8.81
C LEU A 84 -3.12 -9.24 9.98
N MET A 85 -2.57 -9.65 11.13
CA MET A 85 -2.50 -8.78 12.31
C MET A 85 -1.67 -7.51 12.08
N PRO A 86 -0.42 -7.58 11.57
CA PRO A 86 0.33 -6.38 11.22
C PRO A 86 -0.38 -5.51 10.18
N LEU A 87 -1.06 -6.12 9.21
CA LEU A 87 -1.81 -5.36 8.19
C LEU A 87 -2.99 -4.62 8.82
N ILE A 88 -3.72 -5.26 9.73
CA ILE A 88 -4.84 -4.66 10.47
C ILE A 88 -4.35 -3.51 11.35
N GLU A 89 -3.24 -3.67 12.08
CA GLU A 89 -2.65 -2.61 12.90
C GLU A 89 -2.19 -1.41 12.05
N LEU A 90 -1.67 -1.70 10.86
CA LEU A 90 -1.34 -0.70 9.87
C LEU A 90 -2.55 -0.19 9.09
N GLY A 91 -3.78 -0.64 9.39
CA GLY A 91 -5.00 -0.22 8.70
C GLY A 91 -5.01 -0.51 7.19
N ILE A 92 -4.27 -1.53 6.75
CA ILE A 92 -4.24 -2.02 5.38
C ILE A 92 -5.32 -3.08 5.24
N SER A 93 -6.28 -2.85 4.33
CA SER A 93 -7.48 -3.68 4.21
C SER A 93 -7.91 -3.95 2.77
N ARG A 94 -7.32 -3.23 1.80
CA ARG A 94 -7.67 -3.30 0.38
C ARG A 94 -6.69 -4.16 -0.44
N LEU A 95 -5.58 -4.59 0.17
CA LEU A 95 -4.51 -5.34 -0.50
C LEU A 95 -4.36 -6.73 0.11
N SER A 96 -4.11 -7.73 -0.74
CA SER A 96 -3.71 -9.07 -0.30
C SER A 96 -2.27 -9.10 0.25
N PRO A 97 -1.89 -10.08 1.08
CA PRO A 97 -0.52 -10.20 1.58
C PRO A 97 0.55 -10.24 0.48
N ASP A 98 0.27 -10.90 -0.64
CA ASP A 98 1.16 -10.93 -1.81
C ASP A 98 1.35 -9.54 -2.41
N GLU A 99 0.25 -8.80 -2.60
CA GLU A 99 0.31 -7.43 -3.11
C GLU A 99 1.04 -6.49 -2.14
N VAL A 100 0.82 -6.64 -0.83
CA VAL A 100 1.55 -5.87 0.17
C VAL A 100 3.06 -6.11 0.02
N TYR A 101 3.46 -7.38 -0.09
CA TYR A 101 4.86 -7.74 -0.27
C TYR A 101 5.44 -7.15 -1.56
N GLU A 102 4.71 -7.26 -2.68
CA GLU A 102 5.11 -6.64 -3.95
C GLU A 102 5.30 -5.12 -3.83
N ILE A 103 4.35 -4.39 -3.23
CA ILE A 103 4.44 -2.94 -3.06
C ILE A 103 5.66 -2.56 -2.22
N LEU A 104 5.98 -3.32 -1.17
CA LEU A 104 7.16 -3.09 -0.35
C LEU A 104 8.47 -3.25 -1.12
N LEU A 105 8.50 -4.07 -2.19
CA LEU A 105 9.68 -4.23 -3.06
C LEU A 105 9.89 -3.07 -4.03
N LEU A 106 8.88 -2.22 -4.25
CA LEU A 106 8.99 -1.05 -5.12
C LEU A 106 9.72 0.14 -4.46
N ARG A 107 10.10 0.01 -3.19
CA ARG A 107 10.81 1.04 -2.43
C ARG A 107 12.31 1.00 -2.76
N LEU A 108 12.89 2.16 -3.09
CA LEU A 108 14.33 2.35 -3.30
C LEU A 108 15.09 2.61 -2.00
#